data_AF-A0A8T3KVG7-F1
#
_entry.id   AF-A0A8T3KVG7-F1
#
_cell.length_a   1.000
_cell.length_b   1.000
_cell.length_c   1.000
_cell.angle_alpha   90.00
_cell.angle_beta   90.00
_cell.angle_gamma   90.00
#
_symmetry.space_group_name_H-M   'P 1'
#
loop_
_entity.id
_entity.type
_entity.pdbx_description
1 polymer ?
#
loop_
_entity_poly.entity_id
_entity_poly.type
_entity_poly.pdbx_seq_one_letter_code
_entity_poly.pdbx_strand_id
1 'polypeptide(L)'
;MGLDQDKICRCSKNEPALLHGALPESPLNCMRCKKTILLNDAIISNELKHAIFKWAKTYNSRFTLWSDTMEYREWAKQKLQDEIGSINLEGLQLAQQYNVMRKTYYWMFQDNSDKDYVQPQHCPFCGASMVSILKNDFKVCHDCRVAYPDKQTSKQANDGNRLNLRLL
;
A
#
# COMPACT_ATOMS: atom_id res chain seq x y z
N MET A 1 -17.49 -16.55 -0.09
CA MET A 1 -17.91 -15.28 -0.73
C MET A 1 -17.10 -15.12 -2.00
N GLY A 2 -17.75 -15.16 -3.17
CA GLY A 2 -17.07 -14.79 -4.42
C GLY A 2 -16.77 -13.30 -4.41
N LEU A 3 -15.58 -12.90 -4.85
CA LEU A 3 -15.29 -11.49 -5.10
C LEU A 3 -16.23 -11.00 -6.20
N ASP A 4 -16.83 -9.83 -5.98
CA ASP A 4 -17.57 -9.12 -7.00
C ASP A 4 -16.66 -8.93 -8.22
N GLN A 5 -17.12 -9.40 -9.38
CA GLN A 5 -16.34 -9.36 -10.62
C GLN A 5 -15.93 -7.93 -10.99
N ASP A 6 -16.72 -6.95 -10.56
CA ASP A 6 -16.44 -5.54 -10.80
C ASP A 6 -15.30 -4.99 -9.92
N LYS A 7 -14.91 -5.70 -8.85
CA LYS A 7 -13.77 -5.35 -7.99
C LYS A 7 -12.44 -5.94 -8.45
N ILE A 8 -12.45 -6.79 -9.48
CA ILE A 8 -11.24 -7.46 -9.97
C ILE A 8 -10.57 -6.61 -11.07
N CYS A 9 -9.26 -6.43 -10.94
CA CYS A 9 -8.44 -5.75 -11.94
C CYS A 9 -8.30 -6.60 -13.21
N ARG A 10 -8.58 -5.97 -14.37
CA ARG A 10 -8.34 -6.53 -15.71
C ARG A 10 -7.27 -5.78 -16.52
N CYS A 11 -6.55 -4.86 -15.87
CA CYS A 11 -5.45 -4.13 -16.51
C CYS A 11 -4.29 -5.08 -16.89
N SER A 12 -3.51 -4.67 -17.90
CA SER A 12 -2.28 -5.38 -18.32
C SER A 12 -1.30 -5.57 -17.15
N LYS A 13 -0.48 -6.63 -17.21
CA LYS A 13 0.62 -6.90 -16.27
C LYS A 13 1.69 -5.79 -16.27
N ASN A 14 1.73 -4.95 -17.31
CA ASN A 14 2.61 -3.78 -17.37
C ASN A 14 2.18 -2.64 -16.44
N GLU A 15 0.90 -2.61 -16.03
CA GLU A 15 0.41 -1.61 -15.09
C GLU A 15 0.90 -1.93 -13.68
N PRO A 16 1.46 -0.96 -12.95
CA PRO A 16 2.04 -1.23 -11.65
C PRO A 16 0.97 -1.67 -10.63
N ALA A 17 1.38 -2.56 -9.73
CA ALA A 17 0.62 -2.98 -8.56
C ALA A 17 1.13 -2.29 -7.29
N LEU A 18 0.26 -2.22 -6.30
CA LEU A 18 0.55 -1.74 -4.95
C LEU A 18 0.28 -2.87 -3.98
N LEU A 19 1.28 -3.25 -3.18
CA LEU A 19 1.09 -4.10 -2.01
C LEU A 19 0.69 -3.23 -0.82
N HIS A 20 -0.55 -3.38 -0.38
CA HIS A 20 -1.23 -2.55 0.61
C HIS A 20 -1.93 -3.43 1.65
N GLY A 21 -1.32 -3.57 2.82
CA GLY A 21 -1.75 -4.52 3.84
C GLY A 21 -3.06 -4.16 4.54
N ALA A 22 -3.57 -2.93 4.39
CA ALA A 22 -4.81 -2.54 5.06
C ALA A 22 -6.09 -3.01 4.36
N LEU A 23 -5.98 -3.67 3.19
CA LEU A 23 -7.15 -4.11 2.44
C LEU A 23 -7.60 -5.52 2.83
N PRO A 24 -8.90 -5.71 3.13
CA PRO A 24 -9.40 -6.97 3.65
C PRO A 24 -9.54 -8.07 2.59
N GLU A 25 -9.82 -7.72 1.34
CA GLU A 25 -10.11 -8.70 0.27
C GLU A 25 -8.82 -9.28 -0.36
N SER A 26 -7.83 -8.43 -0.60
CA SER A 26 -6.53 -8.79 -1.14
C SER A 26 -5.56 -7.65 -0.86
N PRO A 27 -4.30 -7.93 -0.50
CA PRO A 27 -3.32 -6.89 -0.27
C PRO A 27 -2.72 -6.33 -1.58
N LEU A 28 -3.15 -6.77 -2.76
CA LEU A 28 -2.61 -6.27 -4.03
C LEU A 28 -3.70 -5.57 -4.85
N ASN A 29 -3.42 -4.33 -5.27
CA ASN A 29 -4.29 -3.60 -6.20
C ASN A 29 -3.51 -3.04 -7.37
N CYS A 30 -4.20 -2.86 -8.48
CA CYS A 30 -3.66 -2.13 -9.61
C CYS A 30 -3.60 -0.64 -9.28
N MET A 31 -2.43 -0.01 -9.39
CA MET A 31 -2.33 1.42 -9.08
C MET A 31 -3.12 2.29 -10.08
N ARG A 32 -3.37 1.80 -11.30
CA ARG A 32 -4.15 2.51 -12.33
C ARG A 32 -5.66 2.48 -12.07
N CYS A 33 -6.24 1.29 -11.90
CA CYS A 33 -7.70 1.15 -11.74
C CYS A 33 -8.17 0.98 -10.29
N LYS A 34 -7.25 0.90 -9.33
CA LYS A 34 -7.47 0.71 -7.88
C LYS A 34 -8.19 -0.59 -7.50
N LYS A 35 -8.46 -1.48 -8.47
CA LYS A 35 -9.12 -2.77 -8.26
C LYS A 35 -8.14 -3.85 -7.81
N THR A 36 -8.69 -4.85 -7.11
CA THR A 36 -7.98 -6.01 -6.57
C THR A 36 -7.30 -6.82 -7.65
N ILE A 37 -6.03 -7.14 -7.47
CA ILE A 37 -5.29 -8.12 -8.27
C ILE A 37 -5.41 -9.47 -7.56
N LEU A 38 -5.86 -10.49 -8.30
CA LEU A 38 -5.93 -11.86 -7.78
C LEU A 38 -4.56 -12.50 -7.75
N LEU A 39 -4.25 -13.14 -6.61
CA LEU A 39 -3.06 -13.97 -6.42
C LEU A 39 -3.25 -15.41 -6.95
N ASN A 40 -3.98 -15.57 -8.05
CA ASN A 40 -4.36 -16.88 -8.56
C ASN A 40 -3.55 -17.30 -9.79
N ASP A 41 -2.56 -16.50 -10.20
CA ASP A 41 -1.65 -16.87 -11.28
C ASP A 41 -0.87 -18.14 -10.88
N ALA A 42 -0.80 -19.10 -11.80
CA ALA A 42 -0.10 -20.37 -11.61
C ALA A 42 1.42 -20.17 -11.46
N ILE A 43 1.94 -19.03 -11.93
CA ILE A 43 3.36 -18.66 -11.84
C ILE A 43 3.75 -18.28 -10.40
N ILE A 44 2.82 -17.81 -9.58
CA ILE A 44 3.10 -17.43 -8.19
C ILE A 44 3.14 -18.71 -7.33
N SER A 45 4.24 -18.93 -6.62
CA SER A 45 4.35 -20.07 -5.70
C SER A 45 3.34 -19.97 -4.55
N ASN A 46 2.90 -21.11 -4.03
CA ASN A 46 1.95 -21.15 -2.93
C ASN A 46 2.54 -20.56 -1.64
N GLU A 47 3.86 -20.69 -1.47
CA GLU A 47 4.62 -20.13 -0.36
C GLU A 47 4.56 -18.60 -0.38
N LEU A 48 4.76 -17.96 -1.55
CA LEU A 48 4.67 -16.51 -1.67
C LEU A 48 3.25 -16.01 -1.46
N LYS A 49 2.23 -16.72 -2.00
CA LYS A 49 0.82 -16.39 -1.74
C LYS A 49 0.53 -16.41 -0.24
N HIS A 50 0.92 -17.48 0.43
CA HIS A 50 0.71 -17.64 1.86
C HIS A 50 1.41 -16.55 2.67
N ALA A 51 2.67 -16.23 2.32
CA ALA A 51 3.43 -15.18 2.99
C ALA A 51 2.76 -13.81 2.82
N ILE A 52 2.32 -13.46 1.61
CA ILE A 52 1.60 -12.20 1.35
C ILE A 52 0.31 -12.10 2.17
N PHE A 53 -0.51 -13.15 2.21
CA PHE A 53 -1.76 -13.13 2.99
C PHE A 53 -1.51 -13.10 4.50
N LYS A 54 -0.49 -13.82 4.98
CA LYS A 54 -0.11 -13.81 6.40
C LYS A 54 0.34 -12.40 6.82
N TRP A 55 1.25 -11.81 6.06
CA TRP A 55 1.72 -10.44 6.27
C TRP A 55 0.55 -9.45 6.27
N ALA A 56 -0.33 -9.53 5.27
CA ALA A 56 -1.49 -8.65 5.14
C ALA A 56 -2.43 -8.75 6.35
N LYS A 57 -2.67 -9.96 6.87
CA LYS A 57 -3.48 -10.15 8.07
C LYS A 57 -2.87 -9.43 9.28
N THR A 58 -1.57 -9.58 9.50
CA THR A 58 -0.85 -8.89 10.59
C THR A 58 -0.87 -7.37 10.42
N TYR A 59 -0.63 -6.90 9.19
CA TYR A 59 -0.69 -5.48 8.85
C TYR A 59 -2.08 -4.90 9.12
N ASN A 60 -3.13 -5.55 8.60
CA ASN A 60 -4.51 -5.13 8.76
C ASN A 60 -4.91 -5.06 10.23
N SER A 61 -4.50 -6.02 11.06
CA SER A 61 -4.77 -5.95 12.52
C SER A 61 -4.15 -4.70 13.15
N ARG A 62 -2.92 -4.32 12.78
CA ARG A 62 -2.31 -3.05 13.25
C ARG A 62 -3.05 -1.84 12.71
N PHE A 63 -3.43 -1.87 11.43
CA PHE A 63 -4.19 -0.79 10.83
C PHE A 63 -5.54 -0.59 11.51
N THR A 64 -6.26 -1.66 11.83
CA THR A 64 -7.52 -1.61 12.59
C THR A 64 -7.30 -1.05 14.00
N LEU A 65 -6.23 -1.44 14.69
CA LEU A 65 -5.90 -0.83 15.98
C LEU A 65 -5.67 0.68 15.86
N TRP A 66 -4.98 1.13 14.81
CA TRP A 66 -4.81 2.54 14.52
C TRP A 66 -6.13 3.25 14.22
N SER A 67 -6.96 2.70 13.32
CA SER A 67 -8.15 3.39 12.82
C SER A 67 -9.32 3.38 13.81
N ASP A 68 -9.51 2.26 14.52
CA ASP A 68 -10.78 1.95 15.19
C ASP A 68 -10.66 1.95 16.72
N THR A 69 -9.45 2.06 17.27
CA THR A 69 -9.25 2.14 18.72
C THR A 69 -8.61 3.47 19.11
N MET A 70 -8.94 3.97 20.30
CA MET A 70 -8.24 5.14 20.89
C MET A 70 -7.00 4.70 21.69
N GLU A 71 -7.13 3.62 22.46
CA GLU A 71 -6.08 3.12 23.38
C GLU A 71 -4.79 2.71 22.65
N TYR A 72 -4.92 2.00 21.53
CA TYR A 72 -3.77 1.46 20.79
C TYR A 72 -3.38 2.30 19.57
N ARG A 73 -4.03 3.45 19.34
CA ARG A 73 -3.87 4.26 18.14
C ARG A 73 -2.42 4.66 17.89
N GLU A 74 -1.81 5.29 18.87
CA GLU A 74 -0.46 5.85 18.75
C GLU A 74 0.59 4.75 18.64
N TRP A 75 0.45 3.67 19.43
CA TRP A 75 1.32 2.51 19.32
C TRP A 75 1.23 1.90 17.91
N ALA A 76 0.02 1.70 17.38
CA ALA A 76 -0.18 1.12 16.06
C ALA A 76 0.38 2.03 14.96
N LYS A 77 0.14 3.34 15.06
CA LYS A 77 0.71 4.37 14.18
C LYS A 77 2.23 4.28 14.13
N GLN A 78 2.90 4.27 15.29
CA GLN A 78 4.35 4.13 15.38
C GLN A 78 4.84 2.85 14.69
N LYS A 79 4.16 1.71 14.91
CA LYS A 79 4.53 0.43 14.27
C LYS A 79 4.29 0.40 12.77
N LEU A 80 3.36 1.19 12.25
CA LEU A 80 3.08 1.29 10.81
C LEU A 80 3.98 2.32 10.12
N GLN A 81 4.40 3.39 10.80
CA GLN A 81 5.28 4.43 10.25
C GLN A 81 6.77 4.11 10.37
N ASP A 82 7.17 3.16 11.21
CA ASP A 82 8.56 2.74 11.36
C ASP A 82 9.07 2.05 10.08
N GLU A 83 9.75 2.82 9.22
CA GLU A 83 10.21 2.39 7.89
C GLU A 83 11.13 1.17 7.93
N ILE A 84 11.91 1.02 9.01
CA ILE A 84 12.81 -0.11 9.26
C ILE A 84 12.19 -1.15 10.21
N GLY A 85 10.93 -0.96 10.59
CA GLY A 85 10.16 -1.88 11.40
C GLY A 85 9.89 -3.19 10.66
N SER A 86 9.82 -4.29 11.42
CA SER A 86 9.70 -5.64 10.86
C SER A 86 8.55 -5.82 9.85
N ILE A 87 7.40 -5.17 10.10
CA ILE A 87 6.24 -5.27 9.22
C ILE A 87 6.46 -4.60 7.86
N ASN A 88 7.23 -3.50 7.84
CA ASN A 88 7.49 -2.72 6.64
C ASN A 88 8.63 -3.36 5.84
N LEU A 89 9.67 -3.87 6.51
CA LEU A 89 10.72 -4.64 5.86
C LEU A 89 10.19 -5.94 5.24
N GLU A 90 9.31 -6.67 5.93
CA GLU A 90 8.66 -7.87 5.39
C GLU A 90 7.78 -7.53 4.17
N GLY A 91 6.95 -6.49 4.28
CA GLY A 91 6.12 -6.02 3.16
C GLY A 91 6.95 -5.61 1.94
N LEU A 92 8.05 -4.91 2.16
CA LEU A 92 8.99 -4.51 1.12
C LEU A 92 9.61 -5.72 0.42
N GLN A 93 10.09 -6.71 1.19
CA GLN A 93 10.66 -7.93 0.65
C GLN A 93 9.62 -8.71 -0.18
N LEU A 94 8.38 -8.82 0.29
CA LEU A 94 7.30 -9.48 -0.45
C LEU A 94 6.95 -8.75 -1.75
N ALA A 95 6.93 -7.41 -1.72
CA ALA A 95 6.72 -6.59 -2.92
C ALA A 95 7.84 -6.83 -3.94
N GLN A 96 9.10 -6.90 -3.50
CA GLN A 96 10.25 -7.20 -4.37
C GLN A 96 10.19 -8.61 -4.96
N GLN A 97 9.81 -9.62 -4.17
CA GLN A 97 9.61 -10.99 -4.68
C GLN A 97 8.49 -11.04 -5.72
N TYR A 98 7.38 -10.34 -5.47
CA TYR A 98 6.28 -10.29 -6.44
C TYR A 98 6.62 -9.47 -7.70
N ASN A 99 7.58 -8.54 -7.60
CA ASN A 99 7.97 -7.62 -8.67
C ASN A 99 8.46 -8.34 -9.95
N VAL A 100 8.90 -9.60 -9.84
CA VAL A 100 9.29 -10.46 -10.99
C VAL A 100 8.12 -10.71 -11.94
N MET A 101 6.88 -10.76 -11.42
CA MET A 101 5.69 -11.12 -12.20
C MET A 101 4.94 -9.89 -12.71
N ARG A 102 4.98 -8.82 -11.92
CA ARG A 102 4.32 -7.55 -12.19
C ARG A 102 5.02 -6.48 -11.39
N LYS A 103 5.29 -5.33 -12.02
CA LYS A 103 5.93 -4.20 -11.34
C LYS A 103 5.13 -3.84 -10.08
N THR A 104 5.71 -3.96 -8.90
CA THR A 104 5.01 -3.79 -7.63
C THR A 104 5.75 -2.82 -6.73
N TYR A 105 4.99 -1.91 -6.13
CA TYR A 105 5.46 -1.06 -5.07
C TYR A 105 4.86 -1.49 -3.74
N TYR A 106 5.63 -1.35 -2.68
CA TYR A 106 5.16 -1.44 -1.32
C TYR A 106 4.56 -0.11 -0.87
N TRP A 107 3.33 -0.14 -0.36
CA TRP A 107 2.71 1.04 0.23
C TRP A 107 3.25 1.29 1.64
N MET A 108 3.96 2.41 1.80
CA MET A 108 4.40 2.85 3.12
C MET A 108 3.30 3.71 3.76
N PHE A 109 2.82 3.25 4.92
CA PHE A 109 1.80 3.97 5.67
C PHE A 109 2.31 5.33 6.11
N GLN A 110 1.46 6.34 5.93
CA GLN A 110 1.62 7.66 6.52
C GLN A 110 0.26 8.13 7.00
N ASP A 111 0.21 8.64 8.22
CA ASP A 111 -0.97 9.32 8.74
C ASP A 111 -1.07 10.71 8.09
N ASN A 112 -1.74 10.79 6.95
CA ASN A 112 -1.86 12.06 6.22
C ASN A 112 -2.83 13.06 6.87
N SER A 113 -3.58 12.63 7.89
CA SER A 113 -4.42 13.49 8.72
C SER A 113 -3.60 14.24 9.76
N ASP A 114 -2.38 13.77 10.02
CA ASP A 114 -1.42 14.45 10.88
C ASP A 114 -1.03 15.81 10.26
N LYS A 115 -1.17 16.86 11.07
CA LYS A 115 -0.80 18.22 10.68
C LYS A 115 0.69 18.33 10.40
N ASP A 116 1.48 17.52 11.09
CA ASP A 116 2.94 17.52 10.99
C ASP A 116 3.45 16.56 9.91
N TYR A 117 2.56 15.85 9.19
CA TYR A 117 3.00 14.96 8.10
C TYR A 117 3.69 15.76 6.99
N VAL A 118 4.98 15.50 6.80
CA VAL A 118 5.76 15.99 5.67
C VAL A 118 5.90 14.88 4.65
N GLN A 119 5.47 15.14 3.43
CA GLN A 119 5.61 14.17 2.35
C GLN A 119 7.11 13.96 2.03
N PRO A 120 7.60 12.71 1.98
CA PRO A 120 9.00 12.43 1.74
C PRO A 120 9.41 12.84 0.32
N GLN A 121 10.49 13.63 0.23
CA GLN A 121 11.11 14.02 -1.05
C GLN A 121 12.21 13.06 -1.49
N HIS A 122 12.78 12.31 -0.55
CA HIS A 122 13.81 11.30 -0.78
C HIS A 122 13.38 9.96 -0.20
N CYS A 123 13.81 8.88 -0.83
CA CYS A 123 13.60 7.53 -0.35
C CYS A 123 14.39 7.31 0.94
N PRO A 124 13.78 6.83 2.04
CA PRO A 124 14.51 6.60 3.29
C PRO A 124 15.51 5.44 3.21
N PHE A 125 15.36 4.56 2.21
CA PHE A 125 16.21 3.37 2.06
C PHE A 125 17.45 3.62 1.21
N CYS A 126 17.38 4.50 0.20
CA CYS A 126 18.50 4.73 -0.73
C CYS A 126 18.87 6.21 -0.94
N GLY A 127 18.11 7.15 -0.37
CA GLY A 127 18.33 8.59 -0.54
C GLY A 127 17.92 9.16 -1.91
N ALA A 128 17.54 8.33 -2.89
CA ALA A 128 17.12 8.82 -4.21
C ALA A 128 15.86 9.69 -4.13
N SER A 129 15.75 10.68 -5.02
CA SER A 129 14.56 11.53 -5.09
C SER A 129 13.30 10.73 -5.46
N MET A 130 12.20 11.06 -4.80
CA MET A 130 10.90 10.41 -5.02
C MET A 130 10.20 11.02 -6.23
N VAL A 131 9.66 10.17 -7.11
CA VAL A 131 9.00 10.56 -8.37
C VAL A 131 7.49 10.45 -8.24
N SER A 132 6.74 11.49 -8.59
CA SER A 132 5.28 11.42 -8.64
C SER A 132 4.81 10.60 -9.87
N ILE A 133 3.85 9.71 -9.66
CA ILE A 133 3.25 8.88 -10.73
C ILE A 133 1.73 8.95 -10.67
N LEU A 134 1.08 8.50 -11.76
CA LEU A 134 -0.38 8.33 -11.84
C LEU A 134 -1.14 9.61 -11.45
N LYS A 135 -0.85 10.71 -12.17
CA LYS A 135 -1.44 12.03 -11.91
C LYS A 135 -1.26 12.52 -10.46
N ASN A 136 -0.11 12.21 -9.86
CA ASN A 136 0.25 12.60 -8.50
C ASN A 136 -0.66 11.95 -7.44
N ASP A 137 -1.04 10.70 -7.64
CA ASP A 137 -1.65 9.87 -6.58
C ASP A 137 -0.59 9.36 -5.59
N PHE A 138 0.63 9.12 -6.09
CA PHE A 138 1.73 8.54 -5.32
C PHE A 138 3.07 9.18 -5.65
N LYS A 139 3.92 9.28 -4.64
CA LYS A 139 5.38 9.45 -4.81
C LYS A 139 6.08 8.12 -4.60
N VAL A 140 6.93 7.73 -5.54
CA VAL A 140 7.59 6.42 -5.53
C VAL A 140 9.11 6.52 -5.65
N CYS A 141 9.79 5.54 -5.05
CA CYS A 141 11.16 5.23 -5.39
C CYS A 141 11.17 4.02 -6.35
N HIS A 142 11.74 4.19 -7.55
CA HIS A 142 11.81 3.10 -8.51
C HIS A 142 12.80 2.01 -8.10
N ASP A 143 13.87 2.35 -7.39
CA ASP A 143 14.92 1.41 -7.00
C ASP A 143 14.48 0.56 -5.81
N CYS A 144 14.04 1.21 -4.73
CA CYS A 144 13.58 0.51 -3.53
C CYS A 144 12.17 -0.06 -3.66
N ARG A 145 11.40 0.33 -4.68
CA ARG A 145 10.00 -0.11 -4.87
C ARG A 145 9.07 0.28 -3.72
N VAL A 146 9.25 1.49 -3.16
CA VAL A 146 8.34 2.04 -2.13
C VAL A 146 7.46 3.13 -2.71
N ALA A 147 6.24 3.23 -2.21
CA ALA A 147 5.24 4.22 -2.60
C ALA A 147 4.64 4.88 -1.36
N TYR A 148 4.55 6.20 -1.42
CA TYR A 148 3.87 7.04 -0.43
C TYR A 148 2.67 7.72 -1.08
N PRO A 149 1.54 7.89 -0.37
CA PRO A 149 0.42 8.67 -0.87
C PRO A 149 0.85 10.12 -1.10
N ASP A 150 0.44 10.69 -2.23
CA ASP A 150 0.76 12.07 -2.56
C ASP A 150 -0.30 13.04 -1.98
N LYS A 151 0.18 14.07 -1.27
CA LYS A 151 -0.67 14.97 -0.47
C LYS A 151 -1.46 15.96 -1.35
N GLN A 152 -1.03 16.16 -2.61
CA GLN A 152 -1.68 17.12 -3.51
C GLN A 152 -3.09 16.68 -3.96
N THR A 153 -3.31 15.38 -4.14
CA THR A 153 -4.62 14.83 -4.54
C THR A 153 -5.61 14.74 -3.37
N SER A 154 -5.13 14.65 -2.13
CA SER A 154 -5.99 14.59 -0.93
C SER A 154 -6.60 15.95 -0.56
N LYS A 155 -6.01 17.08 -0.99
CA LYS A 155 -6.65 18.41 -0.85
C LYS A 155 -7.78 18.64 -1.86
N GLN A 156 -7.67 18.11 -3.09
CA GLN A 156 -8.73 18.25 -4.11
C GLN A 156 -9.96 17.37 -3.81
N ALA A 157 -9.80 16.29 -3.04
CA ALA A 157 -10.92 15.46 -2.59
C ALA A 157 -11.70 16.04 -1.39
N ASN A 158 -11.14 17.04 -0.69
CA ASN A 158 -11.68 17.56 0.57
C ASN A 158 -12.72 18.68 0.42
N ASP A 159 -13.01 19.17 -0.79
CA ASP A 159 -14.10 20.12 -1.04
C ASP A 159 -15.46 19.45 -1.32
N GLY A 160 -15.59 18.13 -1.14
CA GLY A 160 -16.85 17.45 -1.49
C GLY A 160 -17.23 16.14 -0.80
N ASN A 161 -16.43 15.52 0.07
CA ASN A 161 -16.94 14.36 0.82
C ASN A 161 -16.07 13.95 2.02
N ARG A 162 -16.61 14.08 3.23
CA ARG A 162 -15.97 13.69 4.50
C ARG A 162 -15.97 12.17 4.77
N LEU A 163 -16.05 11.36 3.72
CA LEU A 163 -16.06 9.90 3.76
C LEU A 163 -15.30 9.39 2.53
N ASN A 164 -13.98 9.24 2.59
CA ASN A 164 -13.19 8.35 1.71
C ASN A 164 -11.70 8.29 2.10
N LEU A 165 -11.43 7.97 3.37
CA LEU A 165 -10.19 7.30 3.78
C LEU A 165 -10.44 5.82 4.13
N ARG A 166 -11.68 5.36 3.96
CA ARG A 166 -12.01 3.94 3.92
C ARG A 166 -11.85 3.51 2.47
N LEU A 167 -10.78 2.74 2.18
CA LEU A 167 -10.55 2.01 0.92
C LEU A 167 -10.06 2.85 -0.26
N LEU A 168 -8.82 3.33 -0.20
CA LEU A 168 -7.93 3.41 -1.36
C LEU A 168 -6.55 2.86 -0.97
#